data_AF-K6Y879-F1
#
_entry.id   AF-K6Y879-F1
#
_cell.length_a   1.000
_cell.length_b   1.000
_cell.length_c   1.000
_cell.angle_alpha   90.00
_cell.angle_beta   90.00
_cell.angle_gamma   90.00
#
_symmetry.space_group_name_H-M   'P 1'
#
loop_
_entity.id
_entity.type
_entity.pdbx_description
1 polymer ?
#
loop_
_entity_poly.entity_id
_entity_poly.type
_entity_poly.pdbx_seq_one_letter_code
_entity_poly.pdbx_strand_id
1 'polypeptide(L)'
;MTNFNCTNQRGAIMLLSVTLLLILTSTVAFYSAKISLTKHTIGSNIQNKIDAENMASLGSFQMLTKLSQNPQGNFQQLNANIPDRGQYLATMQAIQSDRFDNKLRIIEIASTGKSAHQLASNFIAQHVITYPIIRILPSSPLLVGQSISIENHLILVVNPNGAGQGLPVSLWTSQNINLNDLNLTSCGQYEHKQGNCEVSSMRSQQYKGLDIVDSPALFPNDIFAYLTNLSVNNRNQLFDEAQQLSHCQSLNNMSSSLIWIRGDCKIEKDTIVGSSDTPVMLVVEDGNLTLVENSQVIGLVILLTPYQSILAANVNVSENAMLRGALVATESVNFNGQPLYIQFDHKVLENIQNASVNWRTAYVPNSWRNF
;
A
#
# COMPACT_ATOMS: atom_id res chain seq x y z
N MET A 1 -24.61 22.92 110.24
CA MET A 1 -24.85 22.63 108.82
C MET A 1 -23.77 23.32 108.00
N THR A 2 -23.31 22.61 106.99
CA THR A 2 -21.97 22.63 106.38
C THR A 2 -21.63 23.90 105.58
N ASN A 3 -20.56 24.59 106.01
CA ASN A 3 -19.80 25.52 105.18
C ASN A 3 -18.77 24.74 104.35
N PHE A 4 -18.99 24.57 103.05
CA PHE A 4 -17.95 24.17 102.11
C PHE A 4 -17.53 25.39 101.29
N ASN A 5 -16.28 25.81 101.50
CA ASN A 5 -15.59 26.83 100.71
C ASN A 5 -15.47 26.37 99.25
N CYS A 6 -16.08 27.12 98.33
CA CYS A 6 -15.89 26.94 96.89
C CYS A 6 -14.82 27.94 96.41
N THR A 7 -13.55 27.58 96.55
CA THR A 7 -12.42 28.35 96.03
C THR A 7 -12.05 27.88 94.60
N ASN A 8 -12.30 28.74 93.61
CA ASN A 8 -11.68 28.81 92.28
C ASN A 8 -11.42 27.51 91.48
N GLN A 9 -12.47 27.01 90.81
CA GLN A 9 -12.38 26.00 89.74
C GLN A 9 -12.03 26.58 88.33
N ARG A 10 -11.44 27.78 88.22
CA ARG A 10 -11.09 28.38 86.92
C ARG A 10 -9.91 27.68 86.23
N GLY A 11 -8.96 27.13 86.98
CA GLY A 11 -7.78 26.45 86.44
C GLY A 11 -8.06 25.10 85.78
N ALA A 12 -8.94 24.28 86.38
CA ALA A 12 -9.31 22.97 85.85
C ALA A 12 -10.13 23.08 84.56
N ILE A 13 -11.04 24.04 84.46
CA ILE A 13 -11.85 24.30 83.25
C ILE A 13 -10.96 24.80 82.10
N MET A 14 -9.98 25.67 82.38
CA MET A 14 -9.01 26.12 81.37
C MET A 14 -8.17 24.95 80.84
N LEU A 15 -7.63 24.09 81.71
CA LEU A 15 -6.89 22.89 81.29
C LEU A 15 -7.75 21.91 80.47
N LEU A 16 -9.00 21.68 80.87
CA LEU A 16 -9.90 20.77 80.16
C LEU A 16 -10.30 21.34 78.79
N SER A 17 -10.53 22.65 78.70
CA SER A 17 -10.79 23.32 77.42
C SER A 17 -9.58 23.29 76.47
N VAL A 18 -8.36 23.53 76.97
CA VAL A 18 -7.13 23.51 76.17
C VAL A 18 -6.80 22.09 75.72
N THR A 19 -6.94 21.09 76.59
CA THR A 19 -6.72 19.68 76.23
C THR A 19 -7.74 19.20 75.20
N LEU A 20 -9.02 19.56 75.34
CA LEU A 20 -10.04 19.26 74.34
C LEU A 20 -9.72 19.92 72.99
N LEU A 21 -9.29 21.19 72.99
CA LEU A 21 -8.89 21.89 71.77
C LEU A 21 -7.67 21.24 71.12
N LEU A 22 -6.72 20.77 71.93
CA LEU A 22 -5.49 20.11 71.45
C LEU A 22 -5.79 18.72 70.87
N ILE A 23 -6.71 17.96 71.47
CA ILE A 23 -7.23 16.71 70.91
C ILE A 23 -7.95 16.98 69.57
N LEU A 24 -8.79 18.01 69.52
CA LEU A 24 -9.57 18.34 68.33
C LEU A 24 -8.69 18.83 67.17
N THR A 25 -7.67 19.64 67.45
CA THR A 25 -6.67 20.06 66.45
C THR A 25 -5.80 18.90 65.99
N SER A 26 -5.41 18.00 66.90
CA SER A 26 -4.61 16.80 66.56
C SER A 26 -5.40 15.82 65.69
N THR A 27 -6.69 15.60 65.96
CA THR A 27 -7.53 14.72 65.12
C THR A 27 -7.74 15.29 63.72
N VAL A 28 -7.93 16.61 63.58
CA VAL A 28 -8.01 17.29 62.28
C VAL A 28 -6.70 17.17 61.50
N ALA A 29 -5.55 17.38 62.17
CA ALA A 29 -4.24 17.24 61.54
C ALA A 29 -3.99 15.80 61.06
N PHE A 30 -4.32 14.80 61.88
CA PHE A 30 -4.21 13.38 61.51
C PHE A 30 -5.10 13.02 60.32
N TYR A 31 -6.35 13.53 60.30
CA TYR A 31 -7.28 13.30 59.20
C TYR A 31 -6.80 13.95 57.90
N SER A 32 -6.29 15.18 57.97
CA SER A 32 -5.70 15.89 56.83
C SER A 32 -4.46 15.16 56.27
N ALA A 33 -3.58 14.66 57.14
CA ALA A 33 -2.43 13.87 56.75
C ALA A 33 -2.86 12.58 56.02
N LYS A 34 -3.87 11.86 56.55
CA LYS A 34 -4.41 10.65 55.93
C LYS A 34 -5.00 10.91 54.53
N ILE A 35 -5.76 11.99 54.37
CA ILE A 35 -6.31 12.40 53.07
C ILE A 35 -5.17 12.72 52.09
N SER A 36 -4.17 13.47 52.53
CA SER A 36 -3.04 13.88 51.67
C SER A 36 -2.24 12.67 51.18
N LEU A 37 -1.99 11.70 52.06
CA LEU A 37 -1.34 10.44 51.69
C LEU A 37 -2.18 9.67 50.66
N THR A 38 -3.49 9.59 50.86
CA THR A 38 -4.40 8.90 49.92
C THR A 38 -4.46 9.58 48.56
N LYS A 39 -4.45 10.92 48.52
CA LYS A 39 -4.36 11.68 47.26
C LYS A 39 -3.03 11.43 46.55
N HIS A 40 -1.93 11.39 47.29
CA HIS A 40 -0.61 11.12 46.72
C HIS A 40 -0.53 9.71 46.11
N THR A 41 -1.05 8.69 46.80
CA THR A 41 -1.05 7.32 46.26
C THR A 41 -1.94 7.19 45.02
N ILE A 42 -3.14 7.80 45.02
CA ILE A 42 -4.01 7.85 43.85
C ILE A 42 -3.30 8.56 42.69
N GLY A 43 -2.68 9.72 42.94
CA GLY A 43 -1.95 10.48 41.93
C GLY A 43 -0.80 9.68 41.31
N SER A 44 0.02 9.02 42.15
CA SER A 44 1.11 8.17 41.68
C SER A 44 0.61 6.97 40.86
N ASN A 45 -0.50 6.34 41.26
CA ASN A 45 -1.09 5.23 40.50
C ASN A 45 -1.65 5.69 39.15
N ILE A 46 -2.30 6.85 39.11
CA ILE A 46 -2.77 7.45 37.84
C ILE A 46 -1.59 7.75 36.92
N GLN A 47 -0.52 8.33 37.44
CA GLN A 47 0.67 8.62 36.65
C GLN A 47 1.30 7.33 36.10
N ASN A 48 1.50 6.32 36.95
CA ASN A 48 2.01 5.01 36.53
C ASN A 48 1.15 4.38 35.42
N LYS A 49 -0.17 4.52 35.50
CA LYS A 49 -1.10 4.04 34.45
C LYS A 49 -0.89 4.79 33.13
N ILE A 50 -0.81 6.13 33.17
CA ILE A 50 -0.56 6.97 31.99
C ILE A 50 0.79 6.62 31.36
N ASP A 51 1.82 6.43 32.18
CA ASP A 51 3.15 6.05 31.69
C ASP A 51 3.14 4.67 31.01
N ALA A 52 2.45 3.69 31.60
CA ALA A 52 2.28 2.37 30.99
C ALA A 52 1.51 2.43 29.66
N GLU A 53 0.48 3.30 29.56
CA GLU A 53 -0.25 3.54 28.30
C GLU A 53 0.65 4.17 27.23
N ASN A 54 1.39 5.22 27.57
CA ASN A 54 2.34 5.85 26.66
C ASN A 54 3.41 4.87 26.16
N MET A 55 3.91 3.99 27.04
CA MET A 55 4.85 2.93 26.65
C MET A 55 4.21 1.91 25.70
N ALA A 56 2.98 1.49 25.96
CA ALA A 56 2.25 0.57 25.08
C ALA A 56 2.04 1.19 23.68
N SER A 57 1.61 2.46 23.63
CA SER A 57 1.44 3.20 22.38
C SER A 57 2.77 3.33 21.63
N LEU A 58 3.87 3.66 22.32
CA LEU A 58 5.19 3.77 21.72
C LEU A 58 5.64 2.44 21.08
N GLY A 59 5.47 1.31 21.78
CA GLY A 59 5.81 0.00 21.23
C GLY A 59 5.01 -0.32 19.96
N SER A 60 3.72 0.03 19.95
CA SER A 60 2.84 -0.15 18.80
C SER A 60 3.27 0.71 17.60
N PHE A 61 3.59 1.99 17.83
CA PHE A 61 4.11 2.90 16.79
C PHE A 61 5.46 2.46 16.23
N GLN A 62 6.37 1.98 17.09
CA GLN A 62 7.68 1.48 16.66
C GLN A 62 7.55 0.22 15.81
N MET A 63 6.68 -0.72 16.21
CA MET A 63 6.39 -1.91 15.42
C MET A 63 5.82 -1.53 14.05
N LEU A 64 4.90 -0.57 14.02
CA LEU A 64 4.32 -0.09 12.78
C LEU A 64 5.33 0.64 11.89
N THR A 65 6.24 1.40 12.47
CA THR A 65 7.32 2.05 11.71
C THR A 65 8.18 1.00 11.00
N LYS A 66 8.56 -0.08 11.71
CA LYS A 66 9.26 -1.21 11.09
C LYS A 66 8.45 -1.90 10.00
N LEU A 67 7.14 -2.07 10.23
CA LEU A 67 6.24 -2.64 9.22
C LEU A 67 6.15 -1.75 7.98
N SER A 68 6.05 -0.44 8.13
CA SER A 68 5.97 0.48 7.00
C SER A 68 7.24 0.48 6.14
N GLN A 69 8.40 0.21 6.74
CA GLN A 69 9.68 0.07 6.02
C GLN A 69 9.82 -1.26 5.27
N ASN A 70 9.21 -2.33 5.80
CA ASN A 70 9.17 -3.63 5.14
C ASN A 70 7.77 -4.24 5.33
N PRO A 71 6.79 -3.87 4.48
CA PRO A 71 5.39 -4.26 4.65
C PRO A 71 5.17 -5.78 4.57
N GLN A 72 6.08 -6.49 3.92
CA GLN A 72 6.00 -7.95 3.83
C GLN A 72 6.74 -8.66 4.98
N GLY A 73 7.51 -7.93 5.79
CA GLY A 73 8.30 -8.46 6.89
C GLY A 73 7.47 -9.21 7.93
N ASN A 74 8.12 -10.16 8.60
CA ASN A 74 7.53 -10.89 9.73
C ASN A 74 8.31 -10.55 11.01
N PHE A 75 7.79 -9.61 11.78
CA PHE A 75 8.44 -9.08 12.97
C PHE A 75 7.83 -9.70 14.23
N GLN A 76 8.41 -10.81 14.70
CA GLN A 76 7.84 -11.57 15.82
C GLN A 76 7.69 -10.74 17.12
N GLN A 77 8.71 -9.97 17.48
CA GLN A 77 8.70 -9.15 18.69
C GLN A 77 9.63 -7.94 18.60
N LEU A 78 9.27 -6.88 19.32
CA LEU A 78 10.05 -5.67 19.52
C LEU A 78 9.94 -5.23 20.99
N ASN A 79 11.06 -5.16 21.69
CA ASN A 79 11.12 -4.72 23.07
C ASN A 79 12.13 -3.59 23.23
N ALA A 80 11.84 -2.65 24.13
CA ALA A 80 12.82 -1.67 24.58
C ALA A 80 12.56 -1.25 26.01
N ASN A 81 13.62 -0.82 26.68
CA ASN A 81 13.59 -0.20 27.99
C ASN A 81 14.03 1.27 27.85
N ILE A 82 13.19 2.19 28.30
CA ILE A 82 13.43 3.63 28.27
C ILE A 82 13.76 4.06 29.71
N PRO A 83 15.01 4.51 29.96
CA PRO A 83 15.43 4.97 31.27
C PRO A 83 14.43 5.94 31.87
N ASP A 84 14.10 5.73 33.15
CA ASP A 84 13.21 6.57 33.96
C ASP A 84 11.76 6.67 33.48
N ARG A 85 11.36 5.97 32.41
CA ARG A 85 9.98 6.00 31.91
C ARG A 85 9.28 4.63 31.90
N GLY A 86 9.98 3.55 31.56
CA GLY A 86 9.38 2.22 31.50
C GLY A 86 9.86 1.37 30.33
N GLN A 87 9.16 0.29 30.07
CA GLN A 87 9.49 -0.67 29.02
C GLN A 87 8.25 -1.05 28.22
N TYR A 88 8.46 -1.47 26.98
CA TYR A 88 7.40 -2.03 26.15
C TYR A 88 7.82 -3.37 25.53
N LEU A 89 6.82 -4.19 25.25
CA LEU A 89 6.91 -5.40 24.43
C LEU A 89 5.80 -5.35 23.39
N ALA A 90 6.17 -5.16 22.13
CA ALA A 90 5.27 -5.20 21.00
C ALA A 90 5.45 -6.51 20.22
N THR A 91 4.36 -7.09 19.77
CA THR A 91 4.28 -8.32 18.99
C THR A 91 3.42 -8.10 17.76
N MET A 92 3.72 -8.82 16.69
CA MET A 92 2.96 -8.77 15.44
C MET A 92 2.48 -10.17 15.07
N GLN A 93 1.22 -10.28 14.69
CA GLN A 93 0.65 -11.52 14.18
C GLN A 93 -0.16 -11.26 12.91
N ALA A 94 0.13 -12.01 11.85
CA ALA A 94 -0.70 -12.01 10.66
C ALA A 94 -2.00 -12.78 10.94
N ILE A 95 -3.14 -12.15 10.70
CA ILE A 95 -4.45 -12.79 10.80
C ILE A 95 -4.68 -13.52 9.47
N GLN A 96 -4.73 -14.85 9.52
CA GLN A 96 -5.13 -15.66 8.39
C GLN A 96 -6.64 -15.51 8.21
N SER A 97 -7.08 -15.19 6.99
CA SER A 97 -8.50 -15.05 6.68
C SER A 97 -8.79 -15.58 5.30
N ASP A 98 -9.76 -16.51 5.21
CA ASP A 98 -10.22 -17.07 3.93
C ASP A 98 -10.98 -16.03 3.08
N ARG A 99 -11.30 -14.86 3.65
CA ARG A 99 -12.04 -13.80 2.96
C ARG A 99 -11.16 -12.87 2.13
N PHE A 100 -9.87 -12.82 2.43
CA PHE A 100 -8.93 -11.93 1.75
C PHE A 100 -7.96 -12.79 0.93
N ASP A 101 -7.76 -12.42 -0.33
CA ASP A 101 -6.71 -13.00 -1.16
C ASP A 101 -5.35 -12.81 -0.46
N ASN A 102 -4.40 -13.73 -0.67
CA ASN A 102 -3.05 -13.71 -0.08
C ASN A 102 -2.27 -12.40 -0.35
N LYS A 103 -2.81 -11.56 -1.24
CA LYS A 103 -2.30 -10.24 -1.63
C LYS A 103 -2.69 -9.13 -0.66
N LEU A 104 -3.69 -9.32 0.20
CA LEU A 104 -4.02 -8.39 1.28
C LEU A 104 -3.81 -9.09 2.61
N ARG A 105 -2.93 -8.54 3.44
CA ARG A 105 -2.62 -9.12 4.75
C ARG A 105 -3.15 -8.21 5.84
N ILE A 106 -3.95 -8.78 6.74
CA ILE A 106 -4.35 -8.12 7.98
C ILE A 106 -3.36 -8.54 9.06
N ILE A 107 -2.83 -7.56 9.77
CA ILE A 107 -1.80 -7.73 10.78
C ILE A 107 -2.32 -7.12 12.08
N GLU A 108 -2.34 -7.91 13.14
CA GLU A 108 -2.54 -7.43 14.49
C GLU A 108 -1.19 -7.02 15.09
N ILE A 109 -1.12 -5.79 15.57
CA ILE A 109 -0.02 -5.29 16.37
C ILE A 109 -0.53 -5.14 17.79
N ALA A 110 0.02 -5.95 18.69
CA ALA A 110 -0.27 -5.92 20.12
C ALA A 110 0.95 -5.38 20.87
N SER A 111 0.75 -4.53 21.86
CA SER A 111 1.82 -3.92 22.63
C SER A 111 1.45 -3.83 24.11
N THR A 112 2.35 -4.33 24.96
CA THR A 112 2.25 -4.23 26.41
C THR A 112 3.29 -3.24 26.91
N GLY A 113 2.84 -2.16 27.53
CA GLY A 113 3.69 -1.17 28.20
C GLY A 113 3.70 -1.37 29.71
N LYS A 114 4.84 -1.13 30.35
CA LYS A 114 5.02 -1.14 31.81
C LYS A 114 5.70 0.16 32.27
N SER A 115 5.28 0.72 33.40
CA SER A 115 5.93 1.91 33.98
C SER A 115 7.34 1.61 34.48
N ALA A 116 8.15 2.64 34.77
CA ALA A 116 9.55 2.53 35.20
C ALA A 116 9.78 1.53 36.35
N HIS A 117 8.87 1.50 37.33
CA HIS A 117 8.93 0.58 38.48
C HIS A 117 8.12 -0.71 38.28
N GLN A 118 7.59 -0.95 37.09
CA GLN A 118 6.74 -2.09 36.74
C GLN A 118 5.48 -2.23 37.60
N LEU A 119 5.04 -1.13 38.22
CA LEU A 119 3.87 -1.08 39.11
C LEU A 119 2.54 -1.00 38.36
N ALA A 120 2.58 -0.55 37.11
CA ALA A 120 1.43 -0.55 36.21
C ALA A 120 1.81 -1.17 34.88
N SER A 121 0.85 -1.86 34.27
CA SER A 121 0.93 -2.37 32.92
C SER A 121 -0.32 -1.99 32.14
N ASN A 122 -0.16 -1.68 30.86
CA ASN A 122 -1.28 -1.49 29.95
C ASN A 122 -1.05 -2.29 28.66
N PHE A 123 -2.13 -2.75 28.06
CA PHE A 123 -2.13 -3.52 26.82
C PHE A 123 -2.87 -2.71 25.76
N ILE A 124 -2.39 -2.70 24.52
CA ILE A 124 -3.06 -2.07 23.38
C ILE A 124 -2.91 -3.01 22.18
N ALA A 125 -4.01 -3.27 21.48
CA ALA A 125 -4.00 -3.93 20.18
C ALA A 125 -4.56 -3.01 19.08
N GLN A 126 -4.04 -3.15 17.86
CA GLN A 126 -4.54 -2.48 16.67
C GLN A 126 -4.41 -3.37 15.44
N HIS A 127 -5.27 -3.17 14.45
CA HIS A 127 -5.19 -3.82 13.16
C HIS A 127 -4.61 -2.89 12.09
N VAL A 128 -3.74 -3.46 11.28
CA VAL A 128 -3.05 -2.80 10.17
C VAL A 128 -3.18 -3.69 8.95
N ILE A 129 -3.33 -3.10 7.77
CA ILE A 129 -3.41 -3.82 6.51
C ILE A 129 -2.14 -3.55 5.72
N THR A 130 -1.57 -4.58 5.11
CA THR A 130 -0.53 -4.42 4.08
C THR A 130 -1.02 -4.97 2.75
N TYR A 131 -0.77 -4.24 1.68
CA TYR A 131 -1.26 -4.55 0.33
C TYR A 131 -0.24 -4.10 -0.73
N PRO A 132 -0.15 -4.78 -1.88
CA PRO A 132 0.64 -4.31 -3.02
C PRO A 132 -0.06 -3.14 -3.71
N ILE A 133 0.72 -2.23 -4.30
CA ILE A 133 0.23 -1.15 -5.16
C ILE A 133 -0.60 -1.77 -6.28
N ILE A 134 -0.08 -2.75 -7.02
CA ILE A 134 -0.85 -3.49 -8.01
C ILE A 134 -1.58 -4.62 -7.31
N ARG A 135 -2.89 -4.47 -7.18
CA ARG A 135 -3.81 -5.48 -6.63
C ARG A 135 -4.05 -6.60 -7.64
N ILE A 136 -4.38 -6.25 -8.88
CA ILE A 136 -4.68 -7.19 -9.95
C ILE A 136 -3.64 -7.04 -11.06
N LEU A 137 -3.01 -8.13 -11.46
CA LEU A 137 -2.16 -8.16 -12.64
C LEU A 137 -3.04 -8.12 -13.90
N PRO A 138 -2.65 -7.38 -14.96
CA PRO A 138 -3.36 -7.42 -16.24
C PRO A 138 -3.53 -8.86 -16.74
N SER A 139 -4.74 -9.19 -17.20
CA SER A 139 -5.06 -10.51 -17.76
C SER A 139 -4.60 -10.68 -19.21
N SER A 140 -4.16 -9.60 -19.85
CA SER A 140 -3.70 -9.57 -21.24
C SER A 140 -2.42 -8.73 -21.38
N PRO A 141 -1.60 -8.93 -22.43
CA PRO A 141 -0.48 -8.05 -22.74
C PRO A 141 -0.93 -6.63 -23.10
N LEU A 142 -2.15 -6.46 -23.62
CA LEU A 142 -2.72 -5.15 -23.90
C LEU A 142 -4.12 -5.01 -23.30
N LEU A 143 -4.30 -3.98 -22.48
CA LEU A 143 -5.57 -3.58 -21.88
C LEU A 143 -5.86 -2.13 -22.28
N VAL A 144 -7.03 -1.86 -22.87
CA VAL A 144 -7.36 -0.52 -23.41
C VAL A 144 -8.76 -0.09 -22.96
N GLY A 145 -8.86 1.09 -22.34
CA GLY A 145 -10.11 1.59 -21.77
C GLY A 145 -11.09 2.19 -22.76
N GLN A 146 -10.64 2.61 -23.95
CA GLN A 146 -11.52 3.05 -25.02
C GLN A 146 -11.08 2.47 -26.38
N SER A 147 -10.86 3.32 -27.38
CA SER A 147 -10.53 2.91 -28.74
C SER A 147 -9.04 2.63 -28.91
N ILE A 148 -8.75 1.72 -29.85
CA ILE A 148 -7.40 1.40 -30.28
C ILE A 148 -7.27 1.74 -31.77
N SER A 149 -6.18 2.41 -32.13
CA SER A 149 -5.79 2.63 -33.52
C SER A 149 -4.38 2.09 -33.75
N ILE A 150 -4.14 1.43 -34.87
CA ILE A 150 -2.85 0.85 -35.23
C ILE A 150 -2.54 1.29 -36.66
N GLU A 151 -1.53 2.14 -36.84
CA GLU A 151 -1.11 2.65 -38.14
C GLU A 151 -0.45 1.56 -38.99
N ASN A 152 0.45 0.78 -38.39
CA ASN A 152 1.25 -0.21 -39.10
C ASN A 152 0.94 -1.62 -38.65
N HIS A 153 1.64 -2.18 -37.65
CA HIS A 153 1.39 -3.55 -37.19
C HIS A 153 1.64 -3.68 -35.68
N LEU A 154 0.82 -4.48 -35.00
CA LEU A 154 0.99 -4.80 -33.58
C LEU A 154 1.04 -6.31 -33.40
N ILE A 155 2.02 -6.81 -32.64
CA ILE A 155 2.18 -8.24 -32.37
C ILE A 155 2.07 -8.46 -30.86
N LEU A 156 1.08 -9.25 -30.47
CA LEU A 156 0.78 -9.58 -29.08
C LEU A 156 1.06 -11.05 -28.79
N VAL A 157 2.02 -11.33 -27.91
CA VAL A 157 2.23 -12.69 -27.38
C VAL A 157 1.30 -12.86 -26.19
N VAL A 158 0.34 -13.77 -26.33
CA VAL A 158 -0.82 -13.86 -25.42
C VAL A 158 -0.44 -14.24 -24.00
N ASN A 159 -1.29 -13.84 -23.04
CA ASN A 159 -1.34 -14.51 -21.74
C ASN A 159 -2.08 -15.84 -21.93
N PRO A 160 -1.43 -17.01 -21.77
CA PRO A 160 -2.07 -18.31 -22.00
C PRO A 160 -3.22 -18.62 -21.02
N ASN A 161 -3.30 -17.90 -19.89
CA ASN A 161 -4.30 -18.10 -18.86
C ASN A 161 -5.11 -16.84 -18.54
N GLY A 162 -5.28 -15.93 -19.51
CA GLY A 162 -5.89 -14.61 -19.29
C GLY A 162 -7.36 -14.66 -18.84
N ALA A 163 -8.14 -15.59 -19.39
CA ALA A 163 -9.56 -15.76 -19.02
C ALA A 163 -9.79 -16.99 -18.13
N GLY A 164 -8.73 -17.58 -17.57
CA GLY A 164 -8.75 -18.85 -16.86
C GLY A 164 -7.73 -19.83 -17.43
N GLN A 165 -7.56 -20.98 -16.78
CA GLN A 165 -6.56 -21.97 -17.17
C GLN A 165 -6.76 -22.44 -18.62
N GLY A 166 -5.74 -22.25 -19.47
CA GLY A 166 -5.76 -22.63 -20.88
C GLY A 166 -6.62 -21.74 -21.78
N LEU A 167 -7.13 -20.61 -21.28
CA LEU A 167 -7.90 -19.64 -22.05
C LEU A 167 -7.05 -18.40 -22.32
N PRO A 168 -6.42 -18.33 -23.51
CA PRO A 168 -5.50 -17.24 -23.82
C PRO A 168 -6.24 -15.92 -24.02
N VAL A 169 -5.62 -14.82 -23.61
CA VAL A 169 -6.09 -13.46 -23.90
C VAL A 169 -4.92 -12.60 -24.38
N SER A 170 -5.08 -11.97 -25.55
CA SER A 170 -4.13 -11.04 -26.15
C SER A 170 -4.54 -9.58 -25.92
N LEU A 171 -5.83 -9.30 -26.05
CA LEU A 171 -6.36 -7.94 -25.96
C LEU A 171 -7.64 -7.94 -25.14
N TRP A 172 -7.72 -7.02 -24.19
CA TRP A 172 -8.93 -6.75 -23.43
C TRP A 172 -9.30 -5.27 -23.57
N THR A 173 -10.50 -4.97 -24.07
CA THR A 173 -10.94 -3.59 -24.31
C THR A 173 -12.41 -3.36 -23.99
N SER A 174 -12.77 -2.11 -23.66
CA SER A 174 -14.15 -1.70 -23.41
C SER A 174 -14.98 -1.55 -24.69
N GLN A 175 -14.34 -1.33 -25.84
CA GLN A 175 -15.01 -1.05 -27.10
C GLN A 175 -15.01 -2.28 -28.00
N ASN A 176 -16.05 -2.42 -28.83
CA ASN A 176 -16.08 -3.47 -29.84
C ASN A 176 -15.02 -3.18 -30.91
N ILE A 177 -14.24 -4.20 -31.26
CA ILE A 177 -13.17 -4.09 -32.23
C ILE A 177 -13.66 -4.55 -33.61
N ASN A 178 -13.56 -3.66 -34.60
CA ASN A 178 -13.75 -4.04 -35.99
C ASN A 178 -12.50 -4.73 -36.52
N LEU A 179 -12.66 -5.96 -36.99
CA LEU A 179 -11.54 -6.81 -37.43
C LEU A 179 -10.85 -6.29 -38.69
N ASN A 180 -11.58 -5.54 -39.52
CA ASN A 180 -11.06 -5.04 -40.79
C ASN A 180 -10.15 -3.82 -40.61
N ASP A 181 -10.26 -3.13 -39.49
CA ASP A 181 -9.61 -1.82 -39.27
C ASP A 181 -8.33 -1.95 -38.42
N LEU A 182 -8.01 -3.15 -37.92
CA LEU A 182 -6.91 -3.37 -37.00
C LEU A 182 -5.90 -4.37 -37.55
N ASN A 183 -4.69 -3.90 -37.82
CA ASN A 183 -3.55 -4.72 -38.23
C ASN A 183 -2.80 -5.29 -37.01
N LEU A 184 -3.41 -6.30 -36.39
CA LEU A 184 -2.99 -6.94 -35.15
C LEU A 184 -2.70 -8.44 -35.39
N THR A 185 -1.56 -8.95 -34.95
CA THR A 185 -1.31 -10.39 -34.89
C THR A 185 -1.22 -10.83 -33.44
N SER A 186 -1.86 -11.93 -33.09
CA SER A 186 -1.65 -12.56 -31.78
C SER A 186 -1.12 -13.98 -31.94
N CYS A 187 -0.27 -14.41 -31.02
CA CYS A 187 0.34 -15.74 -31.04
C CYS A 187 0.59 -16.27 -29.63
N GLY A 188 0.70 -17.59 -29.53
CA GLY A 188 1.11 -18.25 -28.29
C GLY A 188 2.59 -18.02 -27.95
N GLN A 189 2.94 -18.30 -26.71
CA GLN A 189 4.30 -18.18 -26.19
C GLN A 189 5.28 -19.12 -26.90
N TYR A 190 4.81 -20.28 -27.36
CA TYR A 190 5.64 -21.26 -28.06
C TYR A 190 5.95 -20.79 -29.48
N GLU A 191 4.94 -20.34 -30.21
CA GLU A 191 5.05 -19.82 -31.58
C GLU A 191 5.97 -18.60 -31.62
N HIS A 192 5.88 -17.72 -30.63
CA HIS A 192 6.80 -16.60 -30.47
C HIS A 192 8.26 -17.05 -30.35
N LYS A 193 8.55 -18.04 -29.48
CA LYS A 193 9.91 -18.55 -29.30
C LYS A 193 10.48 -19.21 -30.55
N GLN A 194 9.62 -19.71 -31.44
CA GLN A 194 10.01 -20.30 -32.71
C GLN A 194 10.07 -19.28 -33.86
N GLY A 195 9.76 -18.00 -33.62
CA GLY A 195 9.70 -16.97 -34.65
C GLY A 195 8.51 -17.10 -35.61
N ASN A 196 7.47 -17.85 -35.23
CA ASN A 196 6.37 -18.25 -36.10
C ASN A 196 5.05 -17.52 -35.80
N CYS A 197 5.09 -16.36 -35.13
CA CYS A 197 3.87 -15.64 -34.75
C CYS A 197 2.98 -15.24 -35.93
N GLU A 198 3.57 -14.85 -37.05
CA GLU A 198 2.82 -14.46 -38.25
C GLU A 198 2.26 -15.66 -39.02
N VAL A 199 2.93 -16.82 -38.93
CA VAL A 199 2.55 -18.04 -39.65
C VAL A 199 1.51 -18.85 -38.88
N SER A 200 1.64 -18.91 -37.55
CA SER A 200 0.78 -19.66 -36.63
C SER A 200 0.05 -18.72 -35.68
N SER A 201 -0.58 -17.69 -36.24
CA SER A 201 -1.31 -16.67 -35.50
C SER A 201 -2.62 -17.21 -34.93
N MET A 202 -2.94 -16.88 -33.68
CA MET A 202 -4.25 -17.15 -33.05
C MET A 202 -5.32 -16.20 -33.59
N ARG A 203 -4.93 -14.93 -33.84
CA ARG A 203 -5.70 -13.95 -34.60
C ARG A 203 -5.00 -13.65 -35.90
N SER A 204 -5.73 -13.78 -37.01
CA SER A 204 -5.34 -13.30 -38.34
C SER A 204 -6.35 -12.28 -38.86
N GLN A 205 -6.03 -11.59 -39.96
CA GLN A 205 -6.83 -10.49 -40.52
C GLN A 205 -8.27 -10.87 -40.93
N GLN A 206 -8.60 -12.17 -40.96
CA GLN A 206 -9.92 -12.68 -41.37
C GLN A 206 -10.73 -13.30 -40.22
N TYR A 207 -10.16 -13.45 -39.02
CA TYR A 207 -10.83 -14.12 -37.90
C TYR A 207 -10.54 -13.40 -36.58
N LYS A 208 -11.60 -13.05 -35.84
CA LYS A 208 -11.47 -12.70 -34.43
C LYS A 208 -11.17 -13.98 -33.67
N GLY A 209 -9.93 -14.14 -33.21
CA GLY A 209 -9.59 -15.22 -32.31
C GLY A 209 -10.35 -15.08 -30.99
N LEU A 210 -10.52 -16.19 -30.26
CA LEU A 210 -11.12 -16.20 -28.92
C LEU A 210 -10.26 -15.49 -27.87
N ASP A 211 -9.07 -15.07 -28.25
CA ASP A 211 -8.08 -14.37 -27.42
C ASP A 211 -8.34 -12.85 -27.31
N ILE A 212 -9.27 -12.29 -28.09
CA ILE A 212 -9.68 -10.89 -27.98
C ILE A 212 -11.00 -10.82 -27.20
N VAL A 213 -10.95 -10.13 -26.07
CA VAL A 213 -12.11 -9.84 -25.23
C VAL A 213 -12.48 -8.37 -25.40
N ASP A 214 -13.57 -8.09 -26.09
CA ASP A 214 -14.01 -6.73 -26.40
C ASP A 214 -15.46 -6.48 -26.00
N SER A 215 -15.75 -5.23 -25.62
CA SER A 215 -17.04 -4.80 -25.09
C SER A 215 -17.69 -5.77 -24.07
N PRO A 216 -16.95 -6.34 -23.09
CA PRO A 216 -17.54 -7.26 -22.15
C PRO A 216 -18.43 -6.51 -21.16
N ALA A 217 -19.50 -7.16 -20.70
CA ALA A 217 -20.43 -6.59 -19.73
C ALA A 217 -19.77 -6.17 -18.40
N LEU A 218 -18.61 -6.74 -18.06
CA LEU A 218 -17.88 -6.53 -16.81
C LEU A 218 -16.54 -5.80 -17.01
N PHE A 219 -16.43 -4.92 -18.03
CA PHE A 219 -15.24 -4.08 -18.17
C PHE A 219 -15.13 -3.05 -17.03
N PRO A 220 -13.95 -2.85 -16.42
CA PRO A 220 -13.79 -1.86 -15.36
C PRO A 220 -13.94 -0.43 -15.89
N ASN A 221 -14.81 0.37 -15.27
CA ASN A 221 -14.98 1.79 -15.61
C ASN A 221 -13.73 2.64 -15.31
N ASP A 222 -12.95 2.25 -14.29
CA ASP A 222 -11.68 2.87 -13.91
C ASP A 222 -10.61 1.76 -13.90
N ILE A 223 -9.87 1.63 -15.00
CA ILE A 223 -8.80 0.63 -15.14
C ILE A 223 -7.71 0.86 -14.10
N PHE A 224 -7.40 2.13 -13.81
CA PHE A 224 -6.38 2.46 -12.83
C PHE A 224 -6.78 1.98 -11.43
N ALA A 225 -8.06 2.15 -11.05
CA ALA A 225 -8.60 1.58 -9.81
C ALA A 225 -8.61 0.06 -9.81
N TYR A 226 -8.98 -0.55 -10.94
CA TYR A 226 -8.97 -2.00 -11.10
C TYR A 226 -7.58 -2.60 -10.83
N LEU A 227 -6.52 -1.95 -11.33
CA LEU A 227 -5.15 -2.39 -11.12
C LEU A 227 -4.60 -2.01 -9.74
N THR A 228 -4.79 -0.76 -9.29
CA THR A 228 -4.04 -0.19 -8.15
C THR A 228 -4.81 -0.09 -6.83
N ASN A 229 -6.12 -0.40 -6.83
CA ASN A 229 -7.03 -0.13 -5.72
C ASN A 229 -7.24 1.36 -5.39
N LEU A 230 -6.67 2.28 -6.18
CA LEU A 230 -6.85 3.72 -6.06
C LEU A 230 -7.56 4.27 -7.30
N SER A 231 -8.61 5.07 -7.11
CA SER A 231 -9.24 5.74 -8.24
C SER A 231 -8.27 6.70 -8.93
N VAL A 232 -8.41 6.84 -10.25
CA VAL A 232 -7.64 7.81 -11.04
C VAL A 232 -7.76 9.25 -10.50
N ASN A 233 -8.88 9.59 -9.85
CA ASN A 233 -9.07 10.90 -9.21
C ASN A 233 -8.16 11.10 -7.99
N ASN A 234 -7.77 10.01 -7.31
CA ASN A 234 -6.88 10.02 -6.16
C ASN A 234 -5.44 9.63 -6.52
N ARG A 235 -5.12 9.56 -7.83
CA ARG A 235 -3.80 9.13 -8.34
C ARG A 235 -2.62 9.90 -7.74
N ASN A 236 -2.83 11.15 -7.30
CA ASN A 236 -1.79 11.95 -6.67
C ASN A 236 -1.18 11.27 -5.44
N GLN A 237 -1.97 10.46 -4.71
CA GLN A 237 -1.45 9.67 -3.60
C GLN A 237 -0.34 8.71 -4.04
N LEU A 238 -0.50 8.06 -5.20
CA LEU A 238 0.49 7.15 -5.73
C LEU A 238 1.64 7.89 -6.43
N PHE A 239 1.34 9.04 -7.06
CA PHE A 239 2.32 9.94 -7.64
C PHE A 239 3.34 10.44 -6.60
N ASP A 240 2.87 10.86 -5.43
CA ASP A 240 3.72 11.42 -4.36
C ASP A 240 4.70 10.37 -3.78
N GLU A 241 4.39 9.09 -3.94
CA GLU A 241 5.21 7.98 -3.49
C GLU A 241 6.09 7.36 -4.59
N ALA A 242 5.87 7.75 -5.84
CA ALA A 242 6.61 7.24 -7.00
C ALA A 242 8.00 7.88 -7.12
N GLN A 243 8.89 7.22 -7.86
CA GLN A 243 10.05 7.92 -8.42
C GLN A 243 9.57 8.85 -9.54
N GLN A 244 9.45 10.14 -9.22
CA GLN A 244 9.01 11.16 -10.15
C GLN A 244 10.17 11.57 -11.06
N LEU A 245 9.99 11.42 -12.37
CA LEU A 245 10.92 11.87 -13.39
C LEU A 245 10.21 12.81 -14.37
N SER A 246 10.92 13.81 -14.88
CA SER A 246 10.38 14.66 -15.94
C SER A 246 10.46 13.99 -17.31
N HIS A 247 11.44 13.11 -17.51
CA HIS A 247 11.71 12.42 -18.78
C HIS A 247 12.28 11.01 -18.55
N CYS A 248 12.29 10.19 -19.60
CA CYS A 248 12.74 8.80 -19.58
C CYS A 248 14.25 8.58 -19.80
N GLN A 249 15.05 9.64 -19.99
CA GLN A 249 16.45 9.52 -20.43
C GLN A 249 17.38 8.86 -19.40
N SER A 250 17.04 8.92 -18.11
CA SER A 250 17.81 8.28 -17.05
C SER A 250 17.48 6.80 -16.86
N LEU A 251 16.44 6.29 -17.53
CA LEU A 251 15.99 4.92 -17.39
C LEU A 251 16.96 3.95 -18.07
N ASN A 252 17.17 2.80 -17.42
CA ASN A 252 18.12 1.78 -17.84
C ASN A 252 17.76 0.44 -17.19
N ASN A 253 18.63 -0.57 -17.36
CA ASN A 253 18.39 -1.94 -16.91
C ASN A 253 18.38 -2.11 -15.38
N MET A 254 18.84 -1.11 -14.62
CA MET A 254 18.77 -1.05 -13.16
C MET A 254 17.53 -0.30 -12.64
N SER A 255 16.76 0.33 -13.53
CA SER A 255 15.51 0.99 -13.16
C SER A 255 14.52 -0.03 -12.62
N SER A 256 13.84 0.27 -11.51
CA SER A 256 12.94 -0.65 -10.85
C SER A 256 11.85 0.09 -10.08
N SER A 257 10.85 -0.64 -9.55
CA SER A 257 9.72 -0.08 -8.81
C SER A 257 8.82 0.84 -9.65
N LEU A 258 8.03 1.67 -8.97
CA LEU A 258 7.09 2.61 -9.57
C LEU A 258 7.82 3.89 -9.99
N ILE A 259 7.81 4.13 -11.30
CA ILE A 259 8.36 5.32 -11.95
C ILE A 259 7.21 6.06 -12.59
N TRP A 260 7.11 7.36 -12.31
CA TRP A 260 6.02 8.19 -12.81
C TRP A 260 6.55 9.39 -13.56
N ILE A 261 6.05 9.57 -14.77
CA ILE A 261 6.42 10.65 -15.67
C ILE A 261 5.17 11.42 -16.07
N ARG A 262 5.24 12.74 -15.94
CA ARG A 262 4.21 13.65 -16.46
C ARG A 262 4.68 14.25 -17.75
N GLY A 263 3.96 13.99 -18.83
CA GLY A 263 4.34 14.34 -20.20
C GLY A 263 5.08 13.20 -20.90
N ASP A 264 5.78 13.55 -21.98
CA ASP A 264 6.31 12.57 -22.91
C ASP A 264 7.48 11.75 -22.32
N CYS A 265 7.44 10.44 -22.55
CA CYS A 265 8.50 9.50 -22.23
C CYS A 265 9.11 8.96 -23.52
N LYS A 266 10.40 9.24 -23.74
CA LYS A 266 11.19 8.67 -24.84
C LYS A 266 12.24 7.71 -24.28
N ILE A 267 12.14 6.43 -24.63
CA ILE A 267 13.18 5.43 -24.36
C ILE A 267 14.19 5.51 -25.50
N GLU A 268 15.44 5.81 -25.16
CA GLU A 268 16.50 6.04 -26.13
C GLU A 268 16.92 4.74 -26.84
N LYS A 269 17.63 4.92 -27.96
CA LYS A 269 18.15 3.83 -28.78
C LYS A 269 18.98 2.85 -27.94
N ASP A 270 18.85 1.56 -28.24
CA ASP A 270 19.60 0.45 -27.60
C ASP A 270 19.47 0.43 -26.06
N THR A 271 18.42 1.04 -25.51
CA THR A 271 18.19 1.13 -24.06
C THR A 271 17.19 0.07 -23.61
N ILE A 272 17.60 -0.74 -22.63
CA ILE A 272 16.71 -1.67 -21.92
C ILE A 272 16.33 -1.04 -20.60
N VAL A 273 15.04 -0.89 -20.34
CA VAL A 273 14.49 -0.34 -19.09
C VAL A 273 13.99 -1.48 -18.21
N GLY A 274 14.57 -1.59 -17.02
CA GLY A 274 14.32 -2.68 -16.08
C GLY A 274 14.94 -4.01 -16.49
N SER A 275 14.67 -5.03 -15.67
CA SER A 275 15.11 -6.40 -15.92
C SER A 275 14.03 -7.40 -15.53
N SER A 276 14.23 -8.69 -15.84
CA SER A 276 13.26 -9.72 -15.42
C SER A 276 13.15 -9.87 -13.90
N ASP A 277 14.23 -9.60 -13.15
CA ASP A 277 14.26 -9.72 -11.69
C ASP A 277 13.88 -8.42 -10.99
N THR A 278 14.18 -7.27 -11.61
CA THR A 278 13.82 -5.94 -11.14
C THR A 278 13.07 -5.17 -12.23
N PRO A 279 11.83 -5.60 -12.55
CA PRO A 279 11.03 -4.93 -13.58
C PRO A 279 10.50 -3.57 -13.12
N VAL A 280 10.15 -2.73 -14.09
CA VAL A 280 9.58 -1.40 -13.84
C VAL A 280 8.05 -1.42 -13.85
N MET A 281 7.45 -0.55 -13.05
CA MET A 281 6.09 -0.08 -13.25
C MET A 281 6.18 1.36 -13.73
N LEU A 282 6.06 1.56 -15.04
CA LEU A 282 6.23 2.86 -15.69
C LEU A 282 4.87 3.48 -15.95
N VAL A 283 4.57 4.59 -15.28
CA VAL A 283 3.38 5.41 -15.53
C VAL A 283 3.77 6.61 -16.36
N VAL A 284 3.13 6.76 -17.52
CA VAL A 284 3.23 7.94 -18.40
C VAL A 284 1.90 8.66 -18.32
N GLU A 285 1.84 9.74 -17.55
CA GLU A 285 0.67 10.58 -17.34
C GLU A 285 0.63 11.72 -18.34
N ASP A 286 -0.50 11.90 -19.03
CA ASP A 286 -0.75 13.02 -19.95
C ASP A 286 0.35 13.22 -21.00
N GLY A 287 0.91 12.12 -21.52
CA GLY A 287 2.01 12.15 -22.46
C GLY A 287 2.07 10.94 -23.38
N ASN A 288 2.98 11.00 -24.35
CA ASN A 288 3.22 9.96 -25.32
C ASN A 288 4.40 9.09 -24.92
N LEU A 289 4.35 7.81 -25.29
CA LEU A 289 5.47 6.89 -25.17
C LEU A 289 6.16 6.76 -26.52
N THR A 290 7.46 7.01 -26.58
CA THR A 290 8.28 6.81 -27.78
C THR A 290 9.33 5.75 -27.50
N LEU A 291 9.30 4.66 -28.24
CA LEU A 291 10.28 3.58 -28.21
C LEU A 291 11.18 3.69 -29.43
N VAL A 292 12.44 4.08 -29.22
CA VAL A 292 13.44 4.23 -30.29
C VAL A 292 14.04 2.86 -30.65
N GLU A 293 14.80 2.81 -31.74
CA GLU A 293 15.43 1.60 -32.30
C GLU A 293 16.02 0.69 -31.22
N ASN A 294 15.68 -0.59 -31.27
CA ASN A 294 16.11 -1.65 -30.34
C ASN A 294 15.84 -1.37 -28.85
N SER A 295 15.02 -0.37 -28.51
CA SER A 295 14.66 -0.10 -27.12
C SER A 295 13.73 -1.18 -26.56
N GLN A 296 13.89 -1.49 -25.28
CA GLN A 296 13.08 -2.49 -24.62
C GLN A 296 12.60 -1.99 -23.27
N VAL A 297 11.35 -2.27 -22.93
CA VAL A 297 10.83 -2.07 -21.57
C VAL A 297 10.46 -3.44 -21.00
N ILE A 298 10.99 -3.76 -19.82
CA ILE A 298 10.67 -5.00 -19.10
C ILE A 298 9.85 -4.61 -17.86
N GLY A 299 8.53 -4.79 -17.95
CA GLY A 299 7.64 -4.41 -16.87
C GLY A 299 6.20 -4.13 -17.28
N LEU A 300 5.52 -3.36 -16.43
CA LEU A 300 4.17 -2.87 -16.65
C LEU A 300 4.21 -1.41 -17.07
N VAL A 301 3.70 -1.10 -18.26
CA VAL A 301 3.55 0.28 -18.74
C VAL A 301 2.10 0.69 -18.60
N ILE A 302 1.84 1.81 -17.95
CA ILE A 302 0.52 2.41 -17.80
C ILE A 302 0.53 3.78 -18.48
N LEU A 303 -0.18 3.88 -19.60
CA LEU A 303 -0.50 5.16 -20.23
C LEU A 303 -1.73 5.71 -19.52
N LEU A 304 -1.50 6.70 -18.67
CA LEU A 304 -2.51 7.29 -17.83
C LEU A 304 -2.98 8.61 -18.43
N THR A 305 -4.16 8.58 -19.02
CA THR A 305 -4.85 9.78 -19.50
C THR A 305 -6.02 10.11 -18.59
N PRO A 306 -6.50 11.37 -18.57
CA PRO A 306 -7.57 11.77 -17.68
C PRO A 306 -8.86 11.05 -18.04
N TYR A 307 -9.69 10.79 -17.04
CA TYR A 307 -10.95 10.06 -17.24
C TYR A 307 -11.82 10.72 -18.32
N GLN A 308 -12.31 9.93 -19.28
CA GLN A 308 -13.11 10.40 -20.43
C GLN A 308 -12.38 11.40 -21.35
N SER A 309 -11.05 11.37 -21.36
CA SER A 309 -10.28 12.12 -22.34
C SER A 309 -10.70 11.74 -23.76
N ILE A 310 -10.88 12.76 -24.60
CA ILE A 310 -11.04 12.60 -26.06
C ILE A 310 -9.69 12.43 -26.77
N LEU A 311 -8.59 12.72 -26.08
CA LEU A 311 -7.24 12.56 -26.60
C LEU A 311 -6.74 11.15 -26.32
N ALA A 312 -6.28 10.49 -27.38
CA ALA A 312 -5.59 9.21 -27.29
C ALA A 312 -4.11 9.43 -26.94
N ALA A 313 -3.56 8.56 -26.09
CA ALA A 313 -2.12 8.48 -25.90
C ALA A 313 -1.47 7.88 -27.14
N ASN A 314 -0.32 8.42 -27.57
CA ASN A 314 0.42 7.84 -28.69
C ASN A 314 1.57 6.97 -28.19
N VAL A 315 1.70 5.80 -28.79
CA VAL A 315 2.86 4.91 -28.69
C VAL A 315 3.57 4.97 -30.04
N ASN A 316 4.66 5.72 -30.10
CA ASN A 316 5.46 5.89 -31.30
C ASN A 316 6.61 4.89 -31.29
N VAL A 317 6.71 4.07 -32.33
CA VAL A 317 7.56 2.88 -32.34
C VAL A 317 8.56 2.96 -33.49
N SER A 318 9.82 2.73 -33.17
CA SER A 318 10.91 2.58 -34.14
C SER A 318 11.31 1.11 -34.29
N GLU A 319 12.28 0.83 -35.16
CA GLU A 319 12.67 -0.54 -35.53
C GLU A 319 13.04 -1.41 -34.32
N ASN A 320 12.55 -2.65 -34.27
CA ASN A 320 12.87 -3.68 -33.26
C ASN A 320 12.60 -3.28 -31.80
N ALA A 321 11.79 -2.25 -31.55
CA ALA A 321 11.36 -1.91 -30.21
C ALA A 321 10.40 -2.98 -29.65
N MET A 322 10.53 -3.29 -28.36
CA MET A 322 9.67 -4.28 -27.70
C MET A 322 9.27 -3.90 -26.28
N LEU A 323 8.16 -4.47 -25.83
CA LEU A 323 7.71 -4.46 -24.45
C LEU A 323 7.56 -5.90 -23.97
N ARG A 324 8.21 -6.26 -22.87
CA ARG A 324 8.06 -7.55 -22.21
C ARG A 324 7.35 -7.35 -20.87
N GLY A 325 6.12 -7.84 -20.76
CA GLY A 325 5.21 -7.61 -19.64
C GLY A 325 3.83 -7.23 -20.16
N ALA A 326 3.31 -6.06 -19.81
CA ALA A 326 2.00 -5.60 -20.31
C ALA A 326 1.94 -4.09 -20.49
N LEU A 327 1.11 -3.64 -21.43
CA LEU A 327 0.74 -2.25 -21.64
C LEU A 327 -0.74 -2.06 -21.28
N VAL A 328 -0.99 -1.04 -20.49
CA VAL A 328 -2.33 -0.63 -20.08
C VAL A 328 -2.53 0.80 -20.52
N ALA A 329 -3.53 1.05 -21.35
CA ALA A 329 -4.00 2.39 -21.65
C ALA A 329 -5.34 2.61 -20.93
N THR A 330 -5.41 3.62 -20.06
CA THR A 330 -6.64 3.89 -19.31
C THR A 330 -7.77 4.41 -20.17
N GLU A 331 -7.46 5.06 -21.29
CA GLU A 331 -8.41 5.53 -22.30
C GLU A 331 -7.99 5.04 -23.70
N SER A 332 -8.16 5.86 -24.74
CA SER A 332 -7.77 5.53 -26.11
C SER A 332 -6.25 5.53 -26.32
N VAL A 333 -5.77 4.67 -27.22
CA VAL A 333 -4.35 4.57 -27.58
C VAL A 333 -4.16 4.43 -29.10
N ASN A 334 -3.16 5.13 -29.63
CA ASN A 334 -2.72 5.02 -31.01
C ASN A 334 -1.31 4.43 -31.06
N PHE A 335 -1.12 3.41 -31.89
CA PHE A 335 0.19 2.84 -32.19
C PHE A 335 0.65 3.34 -33.55
N ASN A 336 1.73 4.13 -33.57
CA ASN A 336 2.25 4.80 -34.76
C ASN A 336 3.66 4.30 -35.10
N GLY A 337 4.03 4.34 -36.38
CA GLY A 337 5.39 4.00 -36.85
C GLY A 337 5.61 2.53 -37.18
N GLN A 338 6.65 1.91 -36.62
CA GLN A 338 7.08 0.54 -36.91
C GLN A 338 6.31 -0.52 -36.12
N PRO A 339 6.40 -1.82 -36.50
CA PRO A 339 5.74 -2.88 -35.75
C PRO A 339 6.20 -2.95 -34.29
N LEU A 340 5.24 -3.01 -33.36
CA LEU A 340 5.52 -3.20 -31.92
C LEU A 340 5.28 -4.64 -31.50
N TYR A 341 6.21 -5.18 -30.72
CA TYR A 341 6.07 -6.47 -30.07
C TYR A 341 5.78 -6.30 -28.58
N ILE A 342 4.61 -6.77 -28.13
CA ILE A 342 4.29 -6.85 -26.70
C ILE A 342 4.25 -8.34 -26.30
N GLN A 343 5.29 -8.77 -25.59
CA GLN A 343 5.40 -10.12 -25.07
C GLN A 343 4.82 -10.20 -23.66
N PHE A 344 3.67 -10.87 -23.48
CA PHE A 344 3.18 -11.12 -22.13
C PHE A 344 4.18 -11.93 -21.31
N ASP A 345 4.55 -11.44 -20.13
CA ASP A 345 5.39 -12.17 -19.19
C ASP A 345 4.80 -12.11 -17.79
N HIS A 346 4.15 -13.21 -17.39
CA HIS A 346 3.51 -13.32 -16.08
C HIS A 346 4.51 -13.19 -14.93
N LYS A 347 5.72 -13.73 -15.07
CA LYS A 347 6.74 -13.71 -14.02
C LYS A 347 7.27 -12.30 -13.79
N VAL A 348 7.43 -11.53 -14.87
CA VAL A 348 7.78 -10.10 -14.79
C VAL A 348 6.72 -9.34 -14.00
N LEU A 349 5.44 -9.52 -14.31
CA LEU A 349 4.34 -8.83 -13.61
C LEU A 349 4.21 -9.29 -12.14
N GLU A 350 4.42 -10.58 -11.87
CA GLU A 350 4.44 -11.14 -10.52
C GLU A 350 5.60 -10.58 -9.69
N ASN A 351 6.79 -10.44 -10.28
CA ASN A 351 7.94 -9.81 -9.61
C ASN A 351 7.65 -8.35 -9.23
N ILE A 352 6.91 -7.59 -10.05
CA ILE A 352 6.44 -6.25 -9.68
C ILE A 352 5.51 -6.32 -8.46
N GLN A 353 4.51 -7.20 -8.48
CA GLN A 353 3.52 -7.32 -7.40
C GLN A 353 4.15 -7.83 -6.09
N ASN A 354 5.16 -8.69 -6.17
CA ASN A 354 5.80 -9.30 -5.00
C ASN A 354 6.96 -8.48 -4.42
N ALA A 355 7.49 -7.50 -5.15
CA ALA A 355 8.57 -6.65 -4.66
C ALA A 355 8.13 -5.81 -3.45
N SER A 356 8.84 -5.92 -2.33
CA SER A 356 8.48 -5.24 -1.06
C SER A 356 8.34 -3.72 -1.18
N VAL A 357 9.11 -3.10 -2.08
CA VAL A 357 9.06 -1.66 -2.40
C VAL A 357 7.71 -1.21 -2.97
N ASN A 358 6.97 -2.15 -3.58
CA ASN A 358 5.65 -1.92 -4.16
C ASN A 358 4.53 -2.32 -3.18
N TRP A 359 4.83 -2.55 -1.91
CA TRP A 359 3.81 -2.76 -0.88
C TRP A 359 3.62 -1.52 -0.02
N ARG A 360 2.42 -1.38 0.52
CA ARG A 360 2.01 -0.29 1.40
C ARG A 360 1.37 -0.83 2.65
N THR A 361 1.34 0.03 3.66
CA THR A 361 0.74 -0.24 4.96
C THR A 361 -0.33 0.81 5.21
N ALA A 362 -1.54 0.38 5.55
CA ALA A 362 -2.66 1.26 5.90
C ALA A 362 -3.21 0.90 7.28
N TYR A 363 -3.61 1.93 8.01
CA TYR A 363 -4.32 1.78 9.28
C TYR A 363 -5.75 1.35 9.03
N VAL A 364 -6.29 0.50 9.91
CA VAL A 364 -7.73 0.25 9.99
C VAL A 364 -8.31 1.22 11.02
N PRO A 365 -9.09 2.25 10.60
CA PRO A 365 -9.71 3.19 11.52
C PRO A 365 -10.58 2.44 12.53
N ASN A 366 -10.62 2.94 13.78
CA ASN A 366 -11.36 2.35 14.89
C ASN A 366 -10.96 0.90 15.28
N SER A 367 -9.87 0.36 14.74
CA SER A 367 -9.29 -0.87 15.30
C SER A 367 -8.59 -0.63 16.65
N TRP A 368 -8.35 0.65 16.99
CA TRP A 368 -7.71 1.07 18.22
C TRP A 368 -8.78 1.25 19.28
N ARG A 369 -9.08 0.18 20.02
CA ARG A 369 -9.67 0.21 21.36
C ARG A 369 -9.85 -1.23 21.79
N ASN A 370 -9.16 -1.60 22.87
CA ASN A 370 -9.41 -2.87 23.54
C ASN A 370 -10.89 -3.00 23.89
N PHE A 371 -11.38 -4.22 23.68
CA PHE A 371 -12.54 -4.80 24.31
C PHE A 371 -12.26 -5.09 25.79
#